data_AF-A0A0F9X9C4-F1
#
_entry.id   AF-A0A0F9X9C4-F1
#
_cell.length_a   1.000
_cell.length_b   1.000
_cell.length_c   1.000
_cell.angle_alpha   90.00
_cell.angle_beta   90.00
_cell.angle_gamma   90.00
#
_symmetry.space_group_name_H-M   'P 1'
#
loop_
_entity.id
_entity.type
_entity.pdbx_description
1 polymer ?
#
loop_
_entity_poly.entity_id
_entity_poly.type
_entity_poly.pdbx_seq_one_letter_code
_entity_poly.pdbx_strand_id
1 'polypeptide(L)'
;MARAKYVNKARKDYSESNIQKGDSYWWWKKWKKPIQRSKTKPTRSQLTNSPFLAQIYTIEDAMRETTDVDAIDGFITEFQEMLDEQEEALDNMPEQLQDDSFPANRIESLEEVIETLENIDTDMATADILEDIQNISYNGD
;
A
#
# COMPACT_ATOMS: atom_id res chain seq x y z
N MET A 1 -13.80 -3.83 -5.92
CA MET A 1 -13.49 -3.01 -4.71
C MET A 1 -14.72 -2.23 -4.28
N ALA A 2 -14.97 -2.06 -2.99
CA ALA A 2 -16.09 -1.23 -2.54
C ALA A 2 -15.83 0.25 -2.88
N ARG A 3 -16.88 1.00 -3.24
CA ARG A 3 -16.79 2.44 -3.48
C ARG A 3 -17.24 3.19 -2.22
N ALA A 4 -16.39 4.08 -1.73
CA ALA A 4 -16.76 5.01 -0.67
C ALA A 4 -17.68 6.11 -1.22
N LYS A 5 -18.73 6.43 -0.46
CA LYS A 5 -19.68 7.50 -0.79
C LYS A 5 -19.65 8.54 0.32
N TYR A 6 -19.46 9.80 -0.06
CA TYR A 6 -19.53 10.92 0.85
C TYR A 6 -20.98 11.39 1.03
N VAL A 7 -21.34 11.75 2.26
CA VAL A 7 -22.64 12.31 2.63
C VAL A 7 -22.40 13.61 3.38
N ASN A 8 -22.85 14.72 2.79
CA ASN A 8 -22.61 16.05 3.34
C ASN A 8 -23.29 16.27 4.70
N LYS A 9 -24.47 15.67 4.92
CA LYS A 9 -25.28 15.90 6.12
C LYS A 9 -26.03 14.64 6.54
N ALA A 10 -25.70 14.10 7.71
CA ALA A 10 -26.40 12.97 8.31
C ALA A 10 -27.84 13.36 8.71
N ARG A 11 -28.81 12.50 8.37
CA ARG A 11 -30.23 12.70 8.71
C ARG A 11 -30.63 12.12 10.08
N LYS A 12 -29.79 11.23 10.61
CA LYS A 12 -29.99 10.47 11.85
C LYS A 12 -28.64 10.35 12.56
N ASP A 13 -28.69 10.13 13.87
CA ASP A 13 -27.52 9.78 14.65
C ASP A 13 -27.11 8.33 14.40
N TYR A 14 -25.81 8.10 14.28
CA TYR A 14 -25.19 6.77 14.22
C TYR A 14 -24.15 6.67 15.34
N SER A 15 -24.60 6.23 16.52
CA SER A 15 -23.79 6.12 17.73
C SER A 15 -22.57 5.20 17.56
N GLU A 16 -22.75 4.07 16.86
CA GLU A 16 -21.69 3.08 16.60
C GLU A 16 -20.47 3.67 15.86
N SER A 17 -20.67 4.72 15.07
CA SER A 17 -19.61 5.36 14.29
C SER A 17 -19.31 6.78 14.77
N ASN A 18 -19.86 7.17 15.93
CA ASN A 18 -19.74 8.51 16.49
C ASN A 18 -20.13 9.64 15.50
N ILE A 19 -21.16 9.43 14.67
CA ILE A 19 -21.67 10.41 13.69
C ILE A 19 -23.01 10.95 14.19
N GLN A 20 -23.09 12.27 14.41
CA GLN A 20 -24.32 12.93 14.83
C GLN A 20 -25.12 13.44 13.63
N LYS A 21 -26.42 13.70 13.82
CA LYS A 21 -27.30 14.32 12.84
C LYS A 21 -26.75 15.70 12.48
N GLY A 22 -26.49 15.91 11.20
CA GLY A 22 -25.83 17.12 10.71
C GLY A 22 -24.39 16.88 10.26
N ASP A 23 -23.70 15.89 10.83
CA ASP A 23 -22.31 15.61 10.50
C ASP A 23 -22.16 15.12 9.05
N SER A 24 -21.03 15.45 8.45
CA SER A 24 -20.61 14.84 7.20
C SER A 24 -19.86 13.52 7.47
N TYR A 25 -20.03 12.54 6.59
CA TYR A 25 -19.41 11.23 6.76
C TYR A 25 -19.25 10.48 5.44
N TRP A 26 -18.42 9.44 5.46
CA TRP A 26 -18.25 8.46 4.40
C TRP A 26 -18.92 7.15 4.77
N TRP A 27 -19.47 6.45 3.79
CA TRP A 27 -19.93 5.08 3.95
C TRP A 27 -19.55 4.21 2.77
N TRP A 28 -19.35 2.92 3.03
CA TRP A 28 -19.08 1.92 2.02
C TRP A 28 -19.67 0.58 2.43
N LYS A 29 -19.82 -0.33 1.47
CA LYS A 29 -20.32 -1.69 1.70
C LYS A 29 -19.50 -2.66 0.89
N LYS A 30 -18.87 -3.62 1.59
CA LYS A 30 -18.18 -4.76 0.96
C LYS A 30 -19.18 -5.89 0.70
N TRP A 31 -18.85 -6.78 -0.23
CA TRP A 31 -19.68 -7.95 -0.52
C TRP A 31 -19.91 -8.79 0.75
N LYS A 32 -21.17 -9.17 1.02
CA LYS A 32 -21.59 -9.94 2.20
C LYS A 32 -21.20 -9.34 3.57
N LYS A 33 -20.94 -8.03 3.66
CA LYS A 33 -20.64 -7.34 4.92
C LYS A 33 -21.65 -6.21 5.20
N PRO A 34 -21.85 -5.83 6.48
CA PRO A 34 -22.70 -4.69 6.83
C PRO A 34 -22.10 -3.37 6.30
N ILE A 35 -22.95 -2.34 6.23
CA ILE A 35 -22.52 -0.99 5.85
C ILE A 35 -21.54 -0.46 6.89
N GLN A 36 -20.37 -0.04 6.43
CA GLN A 36 -19.36 0.64 7.23
C GLN A 36 -19.51 2.15 7.07
N ARG A 37 -19.20 2.90 8.12
CA ARG A 37 -19.26 4.37 8.14
C ARG A 37 -18.04 4.92 8.88
N SER A 38 -17.54 6.06 8.43
CA SER A 38 -16.47 6.80 9.10
C SER A 38 -16.63 8.30 8.86
N LYS A 39 -16.15 9.13 9.78
CA LYS A 39 -16.04 10.58 9.57
C LYS A 39 -14.93 10.92 8.58
N THR A 40 -13.88 10.11 8.55
CA THR A 40 -12.75 10.26 7.63
C THR A 40 -12.93 9.40 6.39
N LYS A 41 -12.26 9.77 5.29
CA LYS A 41 -12.27 8.98 4.06
C LYS A 41 -11.58 7.63 4.34
N PRO A 42 -12.19 6.49 3.98
CA PRO A 42 -11.55 5.20 4.18
C PRO A 42 -10.32 5.05 3.28
N THR A 43 -9.32 4.31 3.78
CA THR A 43 -8.13 3.94 3.01
C THR A 43 -8.47 2.92 1.92
N ARG A 44 -7.58 2.73 0.96
CA ARG A 44 -7.76 1.73 -0.10
C ARG A 44 -7.79 0.31 0.48
N SER A 45 -6.90 0.01 1.43
CA SER A 45 -6.89 -1.26 2.17
C SER A 45 -8.23 -1.55 2.87
N GLN A 46 -8.89 -0.52 3.40
CA GLN A 46 -10.23 -0.65 4.02
C GLN A 46 -11.36 -0.92 3.03
N LEU A 47 -11.17 -0.75 1.71
CA LEU A 47 -12.20 -0.94 0.68
C LEU A 47 -12.13 -2.30 -0.03
N THR A 48 -11.09 -3.08 0.22
CA THR A 48 -10.94 -4.44 -0.30
C THR A 48 -11.33 -5.51 0.73
N ASN A 49 -11.63 -6.71 0.24
CA ASN A 49 -11.83 -7.92 1.04
C ASN A 49 -10.65 -8.90 0.92
N SER A 50 -9.76 -8.69 -0.06
CA SER A 50 -8.57 -9.53 -0.26
C SER A 50 -7.50 -9.06 0.73
N PRO A 51 -6.93 -9.98 1.55
CA PRO A 51 -5.84 -9.65 2.47
C PRO A 51 -4.60 -9.19 1.71
N PHE A 52 -4.21 -9.92 0.66
CA PHE A 52 -3.14 -9.54 -0.27
C PHE A 52 -3.26 -8.11 -0.80
N LEU A 53 -4.41 -7.75 -1.39
CA LEU A 53 -4.62 -6.38 -1.87
C LEU A 53 -4.66 -5.35 -0.73
N ALA A 54 -5.02 -5.75 0.49
CA ALA A 54 -5.03 -4.85 1.63
C ALA A 54 -3.60 -4.54 2.10
N GLN A 55 -2.69 -5.52 2.09
CA GLN A 55 -1.26 -5.33 2.36
C GLN A 55 -0.65 -4.44 1.28
N ILE A 56 -0.81 -4.78 -0.02
CA ILE A 56 -0.29 -3.94 -1.13
C ILE A 56 -0.73 -2.49 -0.99
N TYR A 57 -2.03 -2.23 -0.77
CA TYR A 57 -2.48 -0.84 -0.63
C TYR A 57 -1.96 -0.14 0.62
N THR A 58 -1.65 -0.88 1.68
CA THR A 58 -1.02 -0.31 2.87
C THR A 58 0.42 0.11 2.55
N ILE A 59 1.18 -0.78 1.89
CA ILE A 59 2.55 -0.51 1.44
C ILE A 59 2.56 0.66 0.45
N GLU A 60 1.72 0.65 -0.58
CA GLU A 60 1.61 1.74 -1.56
C GLU A 60 1.27 3.09 -0.91
N ASP A 61 0.35 3.09 0.05
CA ASP A 61 -0.04 4.32 0.74
C ASP A 61 1.13 4.81 1.64
N ALA A 62 1.88 3.91 2.29
CA ALA A 62 3.08 4.24 3.08
C ALA A 62 4.24 4.75 2.20
N MET A 63 4.50 4.10 1.06
CA MET A 63 5.49 4.51 0.06
C MET A 63 5.22 5.92 -0.47
N ARG A 64 3.94 6.30 -0.65
CA ARG A 64 3.56 7.65 -1.10
C ARG A 64 3.73 8.73 -0.04
N GLU A 65 3.63 8.34 1.23
CA GLU A 65 3.76 9.25 2.36
C GLU A 65 5.22 9.41 2.81
N THR A 66 6.07 8.43 2.54
CA THR A 66 7.51 8.54 2.81
C THR A 66 8.22 9.44 1.80
N THR A 67 9.19 10.20 2.30
CA THR A 67 10.18 10.91 1.48
C THR A 67 11.59 10.37 1.72
N ASP A 68 11.70 9.38 2.60
CA ASP A 68 12.95 8.77 3.00
C ASP A 68 13.29 7.64 2.03
N VAL A 69 14.43 7.78 1.37
CA VAL A 69 14.94 6.81 0.41
C VAL A 69 15.45 5.57 1.14
N ASP A 70 15.93 5.71 2.37
CA ASP A 70 16.38 4.59 3.20
C ASP A 70 15.20 3.71 3.66
N ALA A 71 13.96 4.19 3.52
CA ALA A 71 12.76 3.39 3.79
C ALA A 71 12.48 2.33 2.71
N ILE A 72 13.16 2.40 1.55
CA ILE A 72 12.97 1.44 0.44
C ILE A 72 13.31 0.01 0.88
N ASP A 73 14.41 -0.19 1.63
CA ASP A 73 14.80 -1.50 2.16
C ASP A 73 13.72 -2.11 3.06
N GLY A 74 13.01 -1.26 3.81
CA GLY A 74 11.87 -1.67 4.63
C GLY A 74 10.71 -2.19 3.77
N PHE A 75 10.37 -1.48 2.69
CA PHE A 75 9.32 -1.93 1.78
C PHE A 75 9.71 -3.19 1.00
N ILE A 76 10.98 -3.34 0.61
CA ILE A 76 11.49 -4.58 -0.01
C ILE A 76 11.29 -5.75 0.95
N THR A 77 11.64 -5.57 2.22
CA THR A 77 11.44 -6.60 3.26
C THR A 77 9.95 -6.97 3.38
N GLU A 78 9.04 -6.00 3.40
CA GLU A 78 7.59 -6.26 3.45
C GLU A 78 7.09 -7.01 2.20
N PHE A 79 7.62 -6.71 1.00
CA PHE A 79 7.27 -7.44 -0.21
C PHE A 79 7.84 -8.86 -0.24
N GLN A 80 9.04 -9.09 0.30
CA GLN A 80 9.64 -10.42 0.46
C GLN A 80 8.80 -11.29 1.42
N GLU A 81 8.34 -10.73 2.55
CA GLU A 81 7.43 -11.46 3.45
C GLU A 81 6.13 -11.88 2.74
N MET A 82 5.58 -11.00 1.89
CA MET A 82 4.40 -11.32 1.08
C MET A 82 4.68 -12.39 0.02
N LEU A 83 5.89 -12.41 -0.55
CA LEU A 83 6.35 -13.39 -1.52
C LEU A 83 6.38 -14.78 -0.87
N ASP A 84 7.06 -14.90 0.28
CA ASP A 84 7.15 -16.13 1.06
C ASP A 84 5.75 -16.69 1.39
N GLU A 85 4.80 -15.83 1.79
CA GLU A 85 3.41 -16.23 2.03
C GLU A 85 2.72 -16.79 0.78
N GLN A 86 3.00 -16.25 -0.42
CA GLN A 86 2.43 -16.77 -1.66
C GLN A 86 3.10 -18.06 -2.12
N GLU A 87 4.41 -18.20 -1.93
CA GLU A 87 5.16 -19.44 -2.22
C GLU A 87 4.67 -20.59 -1.34
N GLU A 88 4.54 -20.36 -0.02
CA GLU A 88 3.97 -21.36 0.90
C GLU A 88 2.53 -21.72 0.49
N ALA A 89 1.74 -20.73 0.06
CA ALA A 89 0.39 -20.99 -0.43
C ALA A 89 0.38 -21.81 -1.73
N LEU A 90 1.35 -21.60 -2.63
CA LEU A 90 1.51 -22.34 -3.88
C LEU A 90 1.93 -23.79 -3.62
N ASP A 91 2.93 -24.00 -2.75
CA ASP A 91 3.48 -25.31 -2.38
C ASP A 91 2.43 -26.21 -1.70
N ASN A 92 1.53 -25.60 -0.95
CA ASN A 92 0.42 -26.31 -0.31
C ASN A 92 -0.72 -26.69 -1.28
N MET A 93 -0.68 -26.25 -2.55
CA MET A 93 -1.67 -26.65 -3.56
C MET A 93 -1.25 -27.91 -4.33
N PRO A 94 -2.21 -28.73 -4.79
CA PRO A 94 -1.92 -29.85 -5.70
C PRO A 94 -1.29 -29.36 -7.00
N GLU A 95 -0.27 -30.06 -7.53
CA GLU A 95 0.46 -29.73 -8.77
C GLU A 95 -0.46 -29.36 -9.95
N GLN A 96 -1.59 -30.06 -10.09
CA GLN A 96 -2.57 -29.85 -11.16
C GLN A 96 -3.23 -28.47 -11.15
N LEU A 97 -3.12 -27.75 -10.02
CA LEU A 97 -3.69 -26.42 -9.80
C LEU A 97 -2.59 -25.37 -9.59
N GLN A 98 -1.31 -25.71 -9.68
CA GLN A 98 -0.20 -24.78 -9.48
C GLN A 98 0.02 -23.92 -10.73
N ASP A 99 -0.02 -24.52 -11.91
CA ASP A 99 0.09 -23.83 -13.20
C ASP A 99 -1.08 -22.85 -13.40
N ASP A 100 -0.78 -21.59 -13.77
CA ASP A 100 -1.72 -20.46 -13.94
C ASP A 100 -2.56 -20.13 -12.69
N SER A 101 -2.09 -20.51 -11.50
CA SER A 101 -2.79 -20.23 -10.26
C SER A 101 -2.70 -18.76 -9.83
N PHE A 102 -3.63 -18.32 -8.99
CA PHE A 102 -3.58 -16.96 -8.43
C PHE A 102 -2.29 -16.69 -7.63
N PRO A 103 -1.78 -17.62 -6.79
CA PRO A 103 -0.48 -17.45 -6.14
C PRO A 103 0.68 -17.31 -7.14
N ALA A 104 0.76 -18.15 -8.18
CA ALA A 104 1.83 -18.08 -9.18
C ALA A 104 1.92 -16.71 -9.87
N ASN A 105 0.78 -16.17 -10.33
CA ASN A 105 0.73 -14.84 -10.94
C ASN A 105 1.12 -13.71 -9.96
N ARG A 106 0.84 -13.89 -8.66
CA ARG A 106 1.21 -12.90 -7.63
C ARG A 106 2.70 -12.94 -7.32
N ILE A 107 3.29 -14.13 -7.29
CA ILE A 107 4.73 -14.32 -7.10
C ILE A 107 5.48 -13.55 -8.19
N GLU A 108 5.17 -13.80 -9.46
CA GLU A 108 5.80 -13.09 -10.59
C GLU A 108 5.65 -11.56 -10.48
N SER A 109 4.46 -11.08 -10.09
CA SER A 109 4.22 -9.64 -9.89
C SER A 109 5.02 -9.05 -8.70
N LEU A 110 5.21 -9.83 -7.63
CA LEU A 110 5.96 -9.39 -6.46
C LEU A 110 7.46 -9.37 -6.75
N GLU A 111 7.97 -10.38 -7.45
CA GLU A 111 9.36 -10.44 -7.90
C GLU A 111 9.70 -9.24 -8.80
N GLU A 112 8.84 -8.90 -9.77
CA GLU A 112 9.03 -7.73 -10.63
C GLU A 112 9.08 -6.42 -9.82
N VAL A 113 8.20 -6.28 -8.81
CA VAL A 113 8.19 -5.09 -7.94
C VAL A 113 9.45 -5.02 -7.09
N ILE A 114 9.87 -6.14 -6.48
CA ILE A 114 11.10 -6.21 -5.67
C ILE A 114 12.31 -5.84 -6.51
N GLU A 115 12.48 -6.46 -7.69
CA GLU A 115 13.56 -6.13 -8.61
C GLU A 115 13.54 -4.65 -9.00
N THR A 116 12.35 -4.08 -9.25
CA THR A 116 12.21 -2.66 -9.56
C THR A 116 12.70 -1.78 -8.40
N LEU A 117 12.37 -2.14 -7.16
CA LEU A 117 12.76 -1.39 -5.97
C LEU A 117 14.26 -1.53 -5.66
N GLU A 118 14.83 -2.73 -5.80
CA GLU A 118 16.27 -2.98 -5.63
C GLU A 118 17.12 -2.22 -6.64
N ASN A 119 16.59 -1.99 -7.85
CA ASN A 119 17.25 -1.20 -8.88
C ASN A 119 17.06 0.32 -8.71
N ILE A 120 16.31 0.78 -7.71
CA ILE A 120 16.27 2.22 -7.39
C ILE A 120 17.63 2.59 -6.81
N ASP A 121 18.45 3.25 -7.62
CA ASP A 121 19.76 3.74 -7.22
C ASP A 121 19.60 4.88 -6.18
N THR A 122 19.74 4.52 -4.91
CA THR A 122 19.66 5.44 -3.77
C THR A 122 20.97 6.23 -3.57
N ASP A 123 22.08 5.74 -4.14
CA ASP A 123 23.42 6.30 -3.98
C ASP A 123 23.67 7.51 -4.91
N MET A 124 23.05 7.54 -6.10
CA MET A 124 23.22 8.63 -7.07
C MET A 124 22.78 10.02 -6.56
N ALA A 125 21.78 10.10 -5.67
CA ALA A 125 21.23 11.39 -5.25
C ALA A 125 22.12 12.14 -4.23
N THR A 126 22.96 11.43 -3.48
CA THR A 126 23.78 12.05 -2.42
C THR A 126 25.16 12.43 -2.90
N ALA A 127 25.77 11.65 -3.79
CA ALA A 127 27.11 11.92 -4.32
C ALA A 127 27.16 13.20 -5.18
N ASP A 128 26.20 13.40 -6.08
CA ASP A 128 26.15 14.58 -6.97
C ASP A 128 25.90 15.87 -6.18
N ILE A 129 25.05 15.83 -5.15
CA ILE A 129 24.79 16.99 -4.27
C ILE A 129 26.03 17.31 -3.41
N LEU A 130 26.76 16.30 -2.94
CA LEU A 130 27.99 16.50 -2.17
C LEU A 130 29.11 17.09 -3.04
N GLU A 131 29.24 16.62 -4.28
CA GLU A 131 30.22 17.14 -5.24
C GLU A 131 29.91 18.60 -5.61
N ASP A 132 28.64 18.93 -5.84
CA ASP A 132 28.21 20.32 -6.09
C ASP A 132 28.42 21.25 -4.88
N ILE A 133 28.15 20.78 -3.66
CA ILE A 133 28.42 21.55 -2.43
C ILE A 133 29.93 21.77 -2.24
N GLN A 134 30.77 20.77 -2.52
CA GLN A 134 32.22 20.89 -2.43
C GLN A 134 32.80 21.85 -3.49
N ASN A 135 32.24 21.84 -4.71
CA ASN A 135 32.63 22.75 -5.79
C ASN A 135 32.23 24.22 -5.54
N ILE A 136 31.14 24.46 -4.81
CA ILE A 136 30.75 25.83 -4.37
C ILE A 136 31.69 26.36 -3.29
N SER A 137 32.18 25.49 -2.38
CA SER A 137 33.07 25.89 -1.28
C SER A 137 34.48 26.31 -1.72
N TYR A 138 34.91 25.96 -2.93
CA TYR A 138 36.31 26.16 -3.38
C TYR A 138 36.52 27.41 -4.26
N ASN A 139 35.46 28.14 -4.62
CA ASN A 139 35.53 29.35 -5.47
C ASN A 139 35.46 30.67 -4.68
N GLY A 140 35.81 30.65 -3.39
CA GLY A 140 35.88 31.84 -2.54
C GLY A 140 37.32 32.23 -2.19
N ASP A 141 38.08 32.72 -3.16
CA ASP A 141 39.30 33.52 -2.98
C ASP A 141 39.10 34.92 -3.61
#